data_AF-A0A6J6W0R9-F1
#
_entry.id   AF-A0A6J6W0R9-F1
#
_cell.length_a   1.000
_cell.length_b   1.000
_cell.length_c   1.000
_cell.angle_alpha   90.00
_cell.angle_beta   90.00
_cell.angle_gamma   90.00
#
_symmetry.space_group_name_H-M   'P 1'
#
loop_
_entity.id
_entity.type
_entity.pdbx_description
1 polymer ?
#
loop_
_entity_poly.entity_id
_entity_poly.type
_entity_poly.pdbx_seq_one_letter_code
_entity_poly.pdbx_strand_id
1 'polypeptide(L)'
;MALYPFIESWITGDKREHHLLDRPRNVPNRTALGVMSLTFMLVALINGGNDIIATTFHLTINQIMWFSRIAIFVLPPLAFVITKRLCLSLQRADRDLVLHGRETGRLVMMPHGEFVEVHEPISPEKAWLLTQHEQSPALELGENDSRGVRRPGVLKNKLRARMSKAHAVAVPKVTGDDLKEIEHH
;
A
#
# COMPACT_ATOMS: atom_id res chain seq x y z
N MET A 1 -11.44 -5.74 14.69
CA MET A 1 -12.07 -4.99 13.58
C MET A 1 -12.71 -3.68 14.05
N ALA A 2 -13.61 -3.68 15.05
CA ALA A 2 -14.34 -2.46 15.48
C ALA A 2 -13.47 -1.25 15.90
N LEU A 3 -12.28 -1.49 16.46
CA LEU A 3 -11.38 -0.41 16.90
C LEU A 3 -10.45 0.11 15.79
N TYR A 4 -10.43 -0.51 14.61
CA TYR A 4 -9.51 -0.15 13.54
C TYR A 4 -9.59 1.33 13.11
N PRO A 5 -10.79 1.93 12.93
CA PRO A 5 -10.89 3.35 12.53
C PRO A 5 -10.25 4.31 13.55
N PHE A 6 -10.36 3.99 14.84
CA PHE A 6 -9.79 4.80 15.92
C PHE A 6 -8.26 4.64 16.02
N ILE A 7 -7.76 3.43 15.76
CA ILE A 7 -6.32 3.15 15.72
C ILE A 7 -5.68 3.82 14.50
N GLU A 8 -6.32 3.71 13.32
CA GLU A 8 -5.84 4.30 12.08
C GLU A 8 -5.81 5.83 12.19
N SER A 9 -6.92 6.48 12.59
CA SER A 9 -6.97 7.92 12.81
C SER A 9 -6.00 8.42 13.88
N TRP A 10 -5.69 7.61 14.91
CA TRP A 10 -4.64 7.94 15.87
C TRP A 10 -3.25 7.91 15.21
N ILE A 11 -2.94 6.90 14.39
CA ILE A 11 -1.63 6.77 13.72
C ILE A 11 -1.43 7.83 12.63
N THR A 12 -2.44 8.04 11.78
CA THR A 12 -2.36 8.98 10.65
C THR A 12 -2.62 10.42 11.08
N GLY A 13 -3.41 10.61 12.13
CA GLY A 13 -3.90 11.94 12.52
C GLY A 13 -5.03 12.46 11.63
N ASP A 14 -5.53 11.64 10.69
CA ASP A 14 -6.61 12.05 9.80
C ASP A 14 -7.96 12.05 10.53
N LYS A 15 -8.63 13.20 10.51
CA LYS A 15 -9.94 13.44 11.13
C LYS A 15 -10.90 14.17 10.18
N ARG A 16 -10.56 14.23 8.89
CA ARG A 16 -11.35 14.96 7.90
C ARG A 16 -12.58 14.14 7.49
N GLU A 17 -13.52 14.81 6.86
CA GLU A 17 -14.67 14.15 6.26
C GLU A 17 -14.25 13.53 4.92
N HIS A 18 -14.45 12.22 4.78
CA HIS A 18 -14.11 11.47 3.58
C HIS A 18 -15.39 11.11 2.82
N HIS A 19 -15.61 11.74 1.66
CA HIS A 19 -16.75 11.45 0.78
C HIS A 19 -16.38 10.62 -0.45
N LEU A 20 -15.08 10.50 -0.74
CA LEU A 20 -14.55 9.68 -1.82
C LEU A 20 -13.87 8.45 -1.23
N LEU A 21 -14.05 7.31 -1.90
CA LEU A 21 -13.42 6.06 -1.50
C LEU A 21 -11.95 6.05 -1.93
N ASP A 22 -11.09 5.63 -1.00
CA ASP A 22 -9.70 5.39 -1.32
C ASP A 22 -9.54 4.12 -2.15
N ARG A 23 -8.80 4.24 -3.25
CA ARG A 23 -8.38 3.08 -4.03
C ARG A 23 -7.41 2.24 -3.18
N PRO A 24 -7.57 0.90 -3.08
CA PRO A 24 -6.74 0.07 -2.20
C PRO A 24 -5.23 0.22 -2.42
N ARG A 25 -4.79 0.36 -3.68
CA ARG A 25 -3.36 0.57 -3.98
C ARG A 25 -2.79 1.89 -3.43
N ASN A 26 -3.62 2.91 -3.16
CA ASN A 26 -3.20 4.21 -2.63
C ASN A 26 -3.01 4.20 -1.11
N VAL A 27 -3.47 3.15 -0.42
CA VAL A 27 -3.33 2.96 1.03
C VAL A 27 -2.63 1.63 1.37
N PRO A 28 -1.34 1.45 0.98
CA PRO A 28 -0.67 0.14 0.99
C PRO A 28 -0.71 -0.59 2.33
N ASN A 29 -0.50 0.14 3.43
CA ASN A 29 -0.48 -0.45 4.77
C ASN A 29 -1.88 -0.90 5.22
N ARG A 30 -2.94 -0.10 4.97
CA ARG A 30 -4.32 -0.51 5.28
C ARG A 30 -4.72 -1.74 4.48
N THR A 31 -4.42 -1.77 3.19
CA THR A 31 -4.71 -2.92 2.32
C THR A 31 -3.92 -4.15 2.75
N ALA A 32 -2.64 -4.01 3.09
CA ALA A 32 -1.83 -5.12 3.59
C ALA A 32 -2.33 -5.65 4.95
N LEU A 33 -2.79 -4.80 5.88
CA LEU A 33 -3.41 -5.23 7.13
C LEU A 33 -4.74 -5.98 6.89
N GLY A 34 -5.52 -5.52 5.91
CA GLY A 34 -6.72 -6.20 5.46
C GLY A 34 -6.41 -7.61 4.94
N VAL A 35 -5.45 -7.73 4.02
CA VAL A 35 -5.04 -9.03 3.46
C VAL A 35 -4.45 -9.94 4.53
N MET A 36 -3.60 -9.41 5.42
CA MET A 36 -3.07 -10.17 6.57
C MET A 36 -4.21 -10.76 7.41
N SER A 37 -5.23 -9.97 7.71
CA SER A 37 -6.39 -10.42 8.49
C SER A 37 -7.18 -11.50 7.74
N LEU A 38 -7.38 -11.33 6.42
CA LEU A 38 -8.03 -12.34 5.59
C LEU A 38 -7.23 -13.64 5.52
N THR A 39 -5.91 -13.57 5.36
CA THR A 39 -5.03 -14.75 5.37
C THR A 39 -5.10 -15.48 6.71
N PHE A 40 -5.08 -14.75 7.82
CA PHE A 40 -5.27 -15.35 9.14
C PHE A 40 -6.61 -16.08 9.24
N MET A 41 -7.70 -15.43 8.82
CA MET A 41 -9.04 -16.03 8.82
C MET A 41 -9.12 -17.27 7.95
N LEU A 42 -8.50 -17.26 6.76
CA LEU A 42 -8.46 -18.43 5.87
C LEU A 42 -7.69 -19.59 6.49
N VAL A 43 -6.54 -19.34 7.11
CA VAL A 43 -5.77 -20.39 7.79
C VAL A 43 -6.56 -20.97 8.97
N ALA A 44 -7.20 -20.11 9.78
CA ALA A 44 -8.03 -20.55 10.89
C ALA A 44 -9.25 -21.36 10.41
N LEU A 45 -9.89 -20.94 9.32
CA LEU A 45 -11.02 -21.62 8.70
C LEU A 45 -10.61 -23.00 8.15
N ILE A 46 -9.49 -23.08 7.43
CA ILE A 46 -8.92 -24.33 6.94
C ILE A 46 -8.67 -25.30 8.11
N ASN A 47 -8.12 -24.78 9.21
CA ASN A 47 -7.89 -25.60 10.40
C ASN A 47 -9.20 -26.07 11.06
N GLY A 48 -10.27 -25.26 11.02
CA GLY A 48 -11.60 -25.65 11.50
C GLY A 48 -12.25 -26.77 10.68
N GLY A 49 -11.88 -26.91 9.41
CA GLY A 49 -12.31 -27.99 8.50
C GLY A 49 -11.30 -29.13 8.34
N ASN A 50 -10.36 -29.28 9.28
CA ASN A 50 -9.25 -30.24 9.18
C ASN A 50 -9.69 -31.69 8.91
N ASP A 51 -10.80 -32.16 9.51
CA ASP A 51 -11.28 -33.54 9.35
C ASP A 51 -11.79 -33.83 7.93
N ILE A 52 -12.50 -32.86 7.33
CA ILE A 52 -12.98 -32.95 5.94
C ILE A 52 -11.78 -32.94 4.98
N ILE A 53 -10.78 -32.10 5.25
CA ILE A 53 -9.56 -32.02 4.43
C ILE A 53 -8.77 -33.32 4.56
N ALA A 54 -8.62 -33.86 5.77
CA ALA A 54 -7.93 -35.13 6.02
C ALA A 54 -8.57 -36.29 5.24
N THR A 55 -9.91 -36.38 5.29
CA THR A 55 -10.65 -37.46 4.63
C THR A 55 -10.69 -37.32 3.10
N THR A 56 -10.84 -36.10 2.58
CA THR A 56 -10.94 -35.85 1.13
C THR A 56 -9.59 -35.96 0.41
N PHE A 57 -8.51 -35.49 1.05
CA PHE A 57 -7.17 -35.48 0.46
C PHE A 57 -6.27 -36.61 0.95
N HIS A 58 -6.81 -37.55 1.74
CA HIS A 58 -6.08 -38.68 2.33
C HIS A 58 -4.81 -38.25 3.10
N LEU A 59 -4.89 -37.12 3.80
CA LEU A 59 -3.82 -36.57 4.62
C LEU A 59 -3.98 -36.96 6.09
N THR A 60 -2.87 -37.04 6.82
CA THR A 60 -2.98 -37.24 8.27
C THR A 60 -3.39 -35.93 8.96
N ILE A 61 -4.26 -36.05 9.97
CA ILE A 61 -4.70 -34.90 10.79
C ILE A 61 -3.49 -34.19 11.42
N ASN A 62 -2.48 -34.95 11.85
CA ASN A 62 -1.26 -34.40 12.44
C ASN A 62 -0.50 -33.50 11.47
N GLN A 63 -0.39 -33.86 10.18
CA GLN A 63 0.21 -33.01 9.16
C GLN A 63 -0.52 -31.68 9.02
N ILE A 64 -1.85 -31.72 8.96
CA ILE A 64 -2.70 -30.51 8.83
C ILE A 64 -2.54 -29.62 10.06
N MET A 65 -2.50 -30.20 11.27
CA MET A 65 -2.30 -29.44 12.51
C MET A 65 -0.93 -28.77 12.58
N TRP A 66 0.15 -29.47 12.22
CA TRP A 66 1.48 -28.86 12.22
C TRP A 66 1.59 -27.75 11.18
N PHE A 67 1.02 -27.97 9.99
CA PHE A 67 0.93 -26.95 8.96
C PHE A 67 0.19 -25.70 9.47
N SER A 68 -1.03 -25.85 9.99
CA SER A 68 -1.84 -24.71 10.44
C SER A 68 -1.19 -23.94 11.59
N ARG A 69 -0.53 -24.64 12.52
CA ARG A 69 0.24 -24.04 13.63
C ARG A 69 1.36 -23.13 13.14
N ILE A 70 2.07 -23.51 12.09
CA ILE A 70 3.14 -22.69 11.52
C ILE A 70 2.53 -21.59 10.64
N ALA A 71 1.58 -21.97 9.77
CA ALA A 71 0.95 -21.09 8.80
C ALA A 71 0.28 -19.88 9.45
N ILE A 72 -0.36 -20.04 10.61
CA ILE A 72 -1.08 -18.96 11.28
C ILE A 72 -0.16 -17.81 11.74
N PHE A 73 1.12 -18.10 12.00
CA PHE A 73 2.10 -17.09 12.38
C PHE A 73 2.95 -16.61 11.19
N VAL A 74 3.15 -17.45 10.17
CA VAL A 74 4.04 -17.14 9.04
C VAL A 74 3.31 -16.51 7.87
N LEU A 75 2.15 -17.07 7.46
CA LEU A 75 1.46 -16.61 6.26
C LEU A 75 0.89 -15.19 6.40
N PRO A 76 0.29 -14.75 7.54
CA PRO A 76 -0.24 -13.40 7.62
C PRO A 76 0.82 -12.30 7.49
N PRO A 77 1.96 -12.34 8.23
CA PRO A 77 3.03 -11.35 8.05
C PRO A 77 3.65 -11.40 6.64
N LEU A 78 3.77 -12.58 6.05
CA LEU A 78 4.26 -12.73 4.68
C LEU A 78 3.30 -12.06 3.68
N ALA A 79 2.00 -12.32 3.81
CA ALA A 79 0.96 -11.72 2.98
C ALA A 79 0.97 -10.19 3.11
N PHE A 80 1.14 -9.65 4.33
CA PHE A 80 1.31 -8.21 4.55
C PHE A 80 2.46 -7.62 3.71
N VAL A 81 3.65 -8.22 3.79
CA VAL A 81 4.84 -7.72 3.07
C VAL A 81 4.62 -7.78 1.56
N ILE A 82 4.11 -8.91 1.05
CA ILE A 82 3.86 -9.11 -0.38
C ILE A 82 2.83 -8.08 -0.88
N THR A 83 1.68 -7.97 -0.21
CA THR A 83 0.63 -7.02 -0.60
C THR A 83 1.13 -5.58 -0.58
N LYS A 84 1.87 -5.18 0.46
CA LYS A 84 2.45 -3.83 0.52
C LYS A 84 3.37 -3.56 -0.66
N ARG A 85 4.23 -4.51 -1.03
CA ARG A 85 5.15 -4.38 -2.18
C ARG A 85 4.39 -4.30 -3.50
N LEU A 86 3.34 -5.10 -3.67
CA LEU A 86 2.46 -5.04 -4.85
C LEU A 86 1.76 -3.70 -4.97
N CYS A 87 1.19 -3.16 -3.89
CA CYS A 87 0.56 -1.84 -3.90
C CYS A 87 1.56 -0.74 -4.31
N LEU A 88 2.77 -0.75 -3.76
CA LEU A 88 3.82 0.22 -4.13
C LEU A 88 4.26 0.05 -5.59
N SER A 89 4.33 -1.18 -6.10
CA SER A 89 4.65 -1.42 -7.51
C SER A 89 3.55 -0.88 -8.43
N LEU A 90 2.29 -1.07 -8.06
CA LEU A 90 1.15 -0.52 -8.81
C LEU A 90 1.13 1.00 -8.79
N GLN A 91 1.52 1.63 -7.67
CA GLN A 91 1.67 3.09 -7.60
C GLN A 91 2.77 3.60 -8.53
N ARG A 92 3.90 2.88 -8.66
CA ARG A 92 4.97 3.25 -9.62
C ARG A 92 4.47 3.15 -11.05
N ALA A 93 3.81 2.04 -11.41
CA ALA A 93 3.22 1.89 -12.74
C ALA A 93 2.18 2.98 -13.04
N ASP A 94 1.34 3.34 -12.06
CA ASP A 94 0.39 4.45 -12.21
C ASP A 94 1.11 5.81 -12.38
N ARG A 95 2.24 6.02 -11.70
CA ARG A 95 3.09 7.23 -11.86
C ARG A 95 3.73 7.28 -13.25
N ASP A 96 4.33 6.18 -13.68
CA ASP A 96 5.01 6.08 -14.98
C ASP A 96 4.03 6.29 -16.13
N LEU A 97 2.79 5.79 -15.99
CA LEU A 97 1.70 5.99 -16.95
C LEU A 97 1.29 7.48 -17.07
N VAL A 98 1.35 8.23 -15.98
CA VAL A 98 1.05 9.68 -15.98
C VAL A 98 2.20 10.48 -16.58
N LEU A 99 3.44 10.09 -16.30
CA LEU A 99 4.64 10.79 -16.77
C LEU A 99 4.92 10.54 -18.26
N HIS A 100 4.82 9.30 -18.72
CA HIS A 100 5.25 8.89 -20.06
C HIS A 100 4.08 8.63 -21.00
N GLY A 101 2.86 8.50 -20.48
CA GLY A 101 1.69 8.08 -21.27
C GLY A 101 1.58 6.56 -21.36
N ARG A 102 0.63 6.08 -22.17
CA ARG A 102 0.40 4.64 -22.37
C ARG A 102 1.33 4.07 -23.43
N GLU A 103 1.87 2.89 -23.13
CA GLU A 103 2.55 2.01 -24.08
C GLU A 103 1.60 1.68 -25.24
N THR A 104 2.07 1.82 -26.48
CA THR A 104 1.29 1.46 -27.69
C THR A 104 1.74 0.14 -28.30
N GLY A 105 2.89 -0.39 -27.88
CA GLY A 105 3.54 -1.53 -28.50
C GLY A 105 4.17 -1.23 -29.86
N ARG A 106 4.18 0.04 -30.31
CA ARG A 106 4.80 0.45 -31.58
C ARG A 106 6.24 0.88 -31.34
N LEU A 107 7.17 0.03 -31.75
CA LEU A 107 8.61 0.33 -31.76
C LEU A 107 9.00 1.03 -33.07
N VAL A 108 9.65 2.18 -32.96
CA VAL A 108 10.19 2.93 -34.09
C VAL A 108 11.71 2.96 -33.98
N MET A 109 12.39 2.62 -35.07
CA MET A 109 13.85 2.71 -35.18
C MET A 109 14.22 4.12 -35.64
N MET A 110 15.01 4.82 -34.83
CA MET A 110 15.51 6.15 -35.12
C MET A 110 16.66 6.10 -36.14
N PRO A 111 16.98 7.22 -36.83
CA PRO A 111 18.05 7.26 -37.84
C PRO A 111 19.44 6.87 -37.31
N HIS A 112 19.68 7.02 -36.01
CA HIS A 112 20.92 6.62 -35.32
C HIS A 112 20.91 5.18 -34.79
N GLY A 113 19.83 4.41 -35.06
CA GLY A 113 19.74 2.99 -34.74
C GLY A 113 19.13 2.63 -33.38
N GLU A 114 18.65 3.60 -32.61
CA GLU A 114 17.94 3.32 -31.35
C GLU A 114 16.47 2.95 -31.61
N PHE A 115 15.92 2.08 -30.76
CA PHE A 115 14.51 1.73 -30.79
C PHE A 115 13.77 2.46 -29.67
N VAL A 116 12.76 3.26 -30.04
CA VAL A 116 11.92 3.99 -29.09
C VAL A 116 10.49 3.46 -29.19
N GLU A 117 9.87 3.19 -28.05
CA GLU A 117 8.45 2.91 -28.01
C GLU A 117 7.66 4.22 -28.06
N VAL A 118 6.75 4.32 -29.02
CA VAL A 118 5.84 5.47 -29.09
C VAL A 118 4.83 5.36 -27.96
N HIS A 119 4.85 6.33 -27.06
CA HIS A 119 3.84 6.46 -26.02
C HIS A 119 2.74 7.41 -26.48
N GLU A 120 1.50 7.12 -26.11
CA GLU A 120 0.37 8.02 -26.35
C GLU A 120 -0.04 8.69 -25.04
N PRO A 121 -0.27 10.02 -25.03
CA PRO A 121 -0.71 10.70 -23.82
C PRO A 121 -2.04 10.12 -23.32
N ILE A 122 -2.16 9.99 -22.00
CA ILE A 122 -3.42 9.57 -21.38
C ILE A 122 -4.43 10.73 -21.37
N SER A 123 -5.72 10.41 -21.29
CA SER A 123 -6.75 11.43 -21.18
C SER A 123 -6.61 12.24 -19.87
N PRO A 124 -6.96 13.53 -19.86
CA PRO A 124 -6.89 14.37 -18.66
C PRO A 124 -7.69 13.79 -17.48
N GLU A 125 -8.84 13.20 -17.76
CA GLU A 125 -9.69 12.53 -16.76
C GLU A 125 -8.97 11.35 -16.10
N LYS A 126 -8.25 10.53 -16.89
CA LYS A 126 -7.48 9.39 -16.37
C LYS A 126 -6.29 9.86 -15.56
N ALA A 127 -5.60 10.91 -16.01
CA ALA A 127 -4.51 11.52 -15.26
C ALA A 127 -5.00 12.03 -13.90
N TRP A 128 -6.14 12.73 -13.87
CA TRP A 128 -6.77 13.20 -12.64
C TRP A 128 -7.18 12.05 -11.72
N LEU A 129 -7.78 10.99 -12.24
CA LEU A 129 -8.16 9.81 -11.44
C LEU A 129 -6.97 9.16 -10.73
N LEU A 130 -5.79 9.17 -11.35
CA LEU A 130 -4.56 8.62 -10.78
C LEU A 130 -3.91 9.56 -9.75
N THR A 131 -4.06 10.87 -9.90
CA THR A 131 -3.38 11.89 -9.05
C THR A 131 -4.27 12.56 -8.00
N GLN A 132 -5.60 12.42 -8.07
CA GLN A 132 -6.58 13.07 -7.17
C GLN A 132 -6.44 12.66 -5.69
N HIS A 133 -5.83 11.51 -5.42
CA HIS A 133 -5.76 10.96 -4.08
C HIS A 133 -4.82 11.78 -3.19
N GLU A 134 -5.19 11.92 -1.93
CA GLU A 134 -4.39 12.66 -0.97
C GLU A 134 -3.28 11.79 -0.39
N GLN A 135 -2.11 12.40 -0.20
CA GLN A 135 -0.95 11.75 0.40
C GLN A 135 -0.59 12.53 1.67
N SER A 136 -1.13 12.10 2.80
CA SER A 136 -0.81 12.70 4.10
C SER A 136 0.63 12.37 4.48
N PRO A 137 1.49 13.38 4.74
CA PRO A 137 2.86 13.13 5.17
C PRO A 137 2.88 12.48 6.56
N ALA A 138 4.02 11.86 6.91
CA ALA A 138 4.22 11.34 8.25
C ALA A 138 4.06 12.46 9.28
N LEU A 139 3.40 12.16 10.41
CA LEU A 139 3.25 13.13 11.49
C LEU A 139 4.61 13.53 12.06
N GLU A 140 4.97 14.80 11.88
CA GLU A 140 6.14 15.40 12.54
C GLU A 140 5.78 15.80 13.97
N LEU A 141 5.86 14.84 14.89
CA LEU A 141 5.73 15.12 16.32
C LEU A 141 7.10 15.51 16.86
N GLY A 142 7.43 16.81 16.77
CA GLY A 142 8.60 17.37 17.44
C GLY A 142 8.56 17.16 18.97
N GLU A 143 9.73 17.20 19.62
CA GLU A 143 9.82 17.08 21.09
C GLU A 143 9.15 18.24 21.82
N ASN A 144 9.13 19.41 21.16
CA ASN A 144 8.55 20.64 21.66
C ASN A 144 7.31 21.02 20.84
N ASP A 145 6.34 21.63 21.52
CA ASP A 145 5.16 22.19 20.87
C ASP A 145 5.52 23.46 20.07
N SER A 146 4.56 24.00 19.31
CA SER A 146 4.74 25.26 18.56
C SER A 146 5.15 26.46 19.44
N ARG A 147 4.95 26.36 20.75
CA ARG A 147 5.35 27.34 21.78
C ARG A 147 6.69 27.01 22.47
N GLY A 148 7.44 26.03 21.97
CA GLY A 148 8.75 25.61 22.54
C GLY A 148 8.66 24.79 23.83
N VAL A 149 7.45 24.48 24.33
CA VAL A 149 7.25 23.69 25.55
C VAL A 149 7.35 22.20 25.23
N ARG A 150 8.12 21.46 26.03
CA ARG A 150 8.26 20.00 25.89
C ARG A 150 6.90 19.31 26.01
N ARG A 151 6.51 18.55 24.99
CA ARG A 151 5.20 17.86 24.99
C ARG A 151 5.17 16.77 26.07
N PRO A 152 4.13 16.71 26.92
CA PRO A 152 3.97 15.62 27.87
C PRO A 152 3.80 14.29 27.13
N GLY A 153 4.36 13.19 27.67
CA GLY A 153 4.23 11.86 27.06
C GLY A 153 5.19 11.58 25.89
N VAL A 154 6.46 12.00 26.01
CA VAL A 154 7.53 11.84 25.01
C VAL A 154 7.58 10.43 24.39
N LEU A 155 7.46 9.37 25.19
CA LEU A 155 7.48 7.98 24.71
C LEU A 155 6.30 7.66 23.77
N LYS A 156 5.08 8.10 24.13
CA LYS A 156 3.87 7.90 23.31
C LYS A 156 3.98 8.67 21.99
N ASN A 157 4.48 9.90 22.03
CA ASN A 157 4.67 10.73 20.84
C ASN A 157 5.74 10.14 19.92
N LYS A 158 6.84 9.62 20.48
CA LYS A 158 7.90 8.94 19.71
C LYS A 158 7.39 7.66 19.05
N LEU A 159 6.59 6.85 19.77
CA LEU A 159 5.96 5.66 19.20
C LEU A 159 5.00 6.03 18.08
N ARG A 160 4.12 7.01 18.31
CA ARG A 160 3.16 7.50 17.32
C ARG A 160 3.86 8.03 16.06
N ALA A 161 4.93 8.81 16.22
CA ALA A 161 5.72 9.31 15.09
C ALA A 161 6.35 8.17 14.27
N ARG A 162 6.92 7.15 14.94
CA ARG A 162 7.47 5.96 14.25
C ARG A 162 6.40 5.18 13.49
N MET A 163 5.25 4.97 14.11
CA MET A 163 4.11 4.29 13.49
C MET A 163 3.56 5.08 12.31
N SER A 164 3.44 6.40 12.46
CA SER A 164 3.00 7.31 11.39
C SER A 164 3.98 7.29 10.22
N LYS A 165 5.29 7.35 10.48
CA LYS A 165 6.34 7.22 9.45
C LYS A 165 6.28 5.88 8.72
N ALA A 166 6.07 4.79 9.45
CA ALA A 166 5.91 3.45 8.84
C ALA A 166 4.62 3.35 8.01
N HIS A 167 3.57 4.08 8.43
CA HIS A 167 2.28 4.14 7.74
C HIS A 167 2.34 4.99 6.45
N ALA A 168 3.05 6.11 6.46
CA ALA A 168 3.12 7.09 5.38
C ALA A 168 4.01 6.67 4.19
N VAL A 169 4.40 5.39 4.10
CA VAL A 169 5.22 4.89 3.00
C VAL A 169 4.35 4.72 1.75
N ALA A 170 4.47 5.65 0.82
CA ALA A 170 3.83 5.66 -0.50
C ALA A 170 4.78 6.25 -1.57
N VAL A 171 4.51 5.99 -2.84
CA VAL A 171 5.19 6.62 -3.98
C VAL A 171 4.63 8.04 -4.14
N PRO A 172 5.47 9.08 -4.25
CA PRO A 172 4.98 10.45 -4.42
C PRO A 172 4.17 10.58 -5.71
N LYS A 173 3.04 11.28 -5.62
CA LYS A 173 2.23 11.61 -6.80
C LYS A 173 3.00 12.50 -7.77
N VAL A 174 2.65 12.40 -9.06
CA VAL A 174 3.17 13.30 -10.10
C VAL A 174 2.71 14.73 -9.82
N THR A 175 3.65 15.66 -9.85
CA THR A 175 3.42 17.09 -9.73
C THR A 175 3.44 17.76 -11.11
N GLY A 176 2.89 18.98 -11.20
CA GLY A 176 2.94 19.74 -12.45
C GLY A 176 4.35 20.10 -12.89
N ASP A 177 5.29 20.18 -11.95
CA ASP A 177 6.70 20.45 -12.27
C ASP A 177 7.37 19.20 -12.87
N ASP A 178 7.06 18.00 -12.37
CA ASP A 178 7.54 16.74 -12.97
C ASP A 178 7.12 16.60 -14.45
N LEU A 179 5.91 17.05 -14.80
CA LEU A 179 5.43 17.02 -16.19
C LEU A 179 6.18 18.00 -17.09
N LYS A 180 6.49 19.20 -16.58
CA LYS A 180 7.27 20.20 -17.33
C LYS A 180 8.71 19.74 -17.56
N GLU A 181 9.32 19.06 -16.60
CA GLU A 181 10.67 18.52 -16.76
C GLU A 181 10.74 17.53 -17.93
N ILE A 182 9.71 16.69 -18.13
CA ILE A 182 9.63 15.75 -19.24
C ILE A 182 9.39 16.45 -20.58
N GLU A 183 8.55 17.50 -20.62
CA GLU A 183 8.32 18.27 -21.86
C GLU A 183 9.59 18.95 -22.40
N HIS A 184 10.60 19.16 -21.55
CA HIS A 184 11.88 19.77 -21.92
C HIS A 184 12.96 18.77 -22.39
N HIS A 185 12.67 17.45 -22.34
CA HIS A 185 13.57 16.37 -22.77
C HIS A 185 13.13 15.73 -24.08
#